data_AF-A0A8H3WKD0-F1
#
_entry.id   AF-A0A8H3WKD0-F1
#
_cell.length_a   1.000
_cell.length_b   1.000
_cell.length_c   1.000
_cell.angle_alpha   90.00
_cell.angle_beta   90.00
_cell.angle_gamma   90.00
#
_symmetry.space_group_name_H-M   'P 1'
#
loop_
_entity.id
_entity.type
_entity.pdbx_description
1 polymer ?
#
loop_
_entity_poly.entity_id
_entity_poly.type
_entity_poly.pdbx_seq_one_letter_code
_entity_poly.pdbx_strand_id
1 'polypeptide(L)'
;MSKTDVESRSTPMMEEESMGFHLDKKETLSRIRSSPLYHLKTVYLFTKSDFKTIVLPQMLFAVSSILTNGFRDHNTPPPLTLTTFFKPLIHAVIWVYANLFLQSLANQRLPGSITEDAANKPWRPLPSGRITSDQTRQIALHLVPALMIFGAYSGAYRETTSFISFVWMYNDLDASNASIWWRNVTNALGYMTFSAGALAITGGRVEYVLSNTGVMWIMMTGAVILTTVHAQDLPDVVGDRARGRKTVPLVYGDGVARWTLAVGAMLWSVVLPMFWGLSWAGHALVLGIGLFIVCGTLWRRTVDDDEVVWKIWCAWAGLMYLLPSLKVLGL
;
A
#
# COMPACT_ATOMS: atom_id res chain seq x y z
N MET A 1 -21.88 5.90 -82.19
CA MET A 1 -22.34 5.71 -80.80
C MET A 1 -22.03 4.26 -80.42
N SER A 2 -20.88 4.02 -79.78
CA SER A 2 -20.53 2.75 -79.15
C SER A 2 -19.71 3.11 -77.91
N LYS A 3 -20.25 2.80 -76.74
CA LYS A 3 -19.65 3.08 -75.43
C LYS A 3 -18.81 1.88 -75.03
N THR A 4 -17.59 2.17 -74.61
CA THR A 4 -16.59 1.29 -74.02
C THR A 4 -16.98 0.92 -72.60
N ASP A 5 -17.06 -0.38 -72.30
CA ASP A 5 -17.04 -0.92 -70.94
C ASP A 5 -15.58 -0.96 -70.46
N VAL A 6 -15.26 -0.18 -69.42
CA VAL A 6 -14.00 -0.29 -68.67
C VAL A 6 -14.33 -0.95 -67.34
N GLU A 7 -14.01 -2.24 -67.26
CA GLU A 7 -14.05 -3.06 -66.05
C GLU A 7 -13.10 -2.48 -64.97
N SER A 8 -13.65 -2.11 -63.81
CA SER A 8 -12.86 -1.69 -62.65
C SER A 8 -12.28 -2.92 -61.94
N ARG A 9 -11.06 -3.33 -62.30
CA ARG A 9 -10.25 -4.27 -61.51
C ARG A 9 -9.31 -3.52 -60.56
N SER A 10 -9.80 -3.24 -59.36
CA SER A 10 -9.07 -2.80 -58.16
C SER A 10 -10.00 -3.15 -56.98
N THR A 11 -9.69 -3.92 -55.93
CA THR A 11 -8.44 -4.15 -55.19
C THR A 11 -8.67 -5.27 -54.14
N PRO A 12 -8.68 -6.57 -54.49
CA PRO A 12 -8.87 -7.65 -53.50
C PRO A 12 -7.61 -7.93 -52.65
N MET A 13 -6.43 -7.80 -53.29
CA MET A 13 -5.15 -8.21 -52.70
C MET A 13 -4.69 -7.32 -51.54
N MET A 14 -4.92 -5.99 -51.63
CA MET A 14 -4.60 -5.05 -50.55
C MET A 14 -5.51 -5.23 -49.33
N GLU A 15 -6.77 -5.63 -49.52
CA GLU A 15 -7.68 -5.92 -48.42
C GLU A 15 -7.30 -7.23 -47.71
N GLU A 16 -6.91 -8.26 -48.45
CA GLU A 16 -6.43 -9.53 -47.89
C GLU A 16 -5.11 -9.38 -47.11
N GLU A 17 -4.13 -8.62 -47.62
CA GLU A 17 -2.88 -8.35 -46.91
C GLU A 17 -3.09 -7.52 -45.63
N SER A 18 -3.94 -6.49 -45.70
CA SER A 18 -4.35 -5.68 -44.54
C SER A 18 -5.04 -6.54 -43.49
N MET A 19 -5.96 -7.41 -43.91
CA MET A 19 -6.70 -8.31 -43.03
C MET A 19 -5.78 -9.36 -42.39
N GLY A 20 -4.85 -9.95 -43.15
CA GLY A 20 -3.83 -10.87 -42.67
C GLY A 20 -2.90 -10.22 -41.64
N PHE A 21 -2.45 -8.99 -41.89
CA PHE A 21 -1.65 -8.21 -40.95
C PHE A 21 -2.42 -7.89 -39.65
N HIS A 22 -3.71 -7.55 -39.75
CA HIS A 22 -4.55 -7.31 -38.58
C HIS A 22 -4.82 -8.57 -37.75
N LEU A 23 -4.98 -9.73 -38.40
CA LEU A 23 -5.14 -11.02 -37.75
C LEU A 23 -3.86 -11.45 -37.02
N ASP A 24 -2.70 -11.36 -37.67
CA ASP A 24 -1.40 -11.69 -37.09
C ASP A 24 -1.07 -10.79 -35.88
N LYS A 25 -1.39 -9.49 -35.97
CA LYS A 25 -1.26 -8.56 -34.84
C LYS A 25 -2.18 -8.93 -33.67
N LYS A 26 -3.43 -9.33 -33.93
CA LYS A 26 -4.37 -9.78 -32.88
C LYS A 26 -3.90 -11.08 -32.22
N GLU A 27 -3.42 -12.02 -33.00
CA GLU A 27 -2.91 -13.30 -32.50
C GLU A 27 -1.63 -13.11 -31.68
N THR A 28 -0.70 -12.28 -32.15
CA THR A 28 0.51 -11.89 -31.41
C THR A 28 0.17 -11.19 -30.09
N LEU A 29 -0.77 -10.24 -30.09
CA LEU A 29 -1.24 -9.58 -28.87
C LEU A 29 -1.92 -10.57 -27.90
N SER A 30 -2.67 -11.54 -28.43
CA SER A 30 -3.29 -12.61 -27.65
C SER A 30 -2.23 -13.47 -26.97
N ARG A 31 -1.20 -13.92 -27.70
CA ARG A 31 -0.07 -14.70 -27.17
C ARG A 31 0.74 -13.94 -26.13
N ILE A 32 0.96 -12.64 -26.32
CA ILE A 32 1.63 -11.79 -25.32
C ILE A 32 0.79 -11.69 -24.04
N ARG A 33 -0.53 -11.50 -24.18
CA ARG A 33 -1.45 -11.34 -23.04
C ARG A 33 -1.67 -12.63 -22.24
N SER A 34 -1.46 -13.80 -22.85
CA SER A 34 -1.54 -15.10 -22.18
C SER A 34 -0.22 -15.58 -21.56
N SER A 35 0.88 -14.83 -21.74
CA SER A 35 2.19 -15.19 -21.20
C SER A 35 2.25 -15.08 -19.66
N PRO A 36 2.86 -16.04 -18.95
CA PRO A 36 3.10 -15.92 -17.50
C PRO A 36 3.86 -14.65 -17.10
N LEU A 37 4.83 -14.24 -17.92
CA LEU A 37 5.60 -13.01 -17.69
C LEU A 37 4.72 -11.76 -17.77
N TYR A 38 3.72 -11.77 -18.65
CA TYR A 38 2.75 -10.69 -18.75
C TYR A 38 1.94 -10.54 -17.46
N HIS A 39 1.46 -11.66 -16.92
CA HIS A 39 0.70 -11.69 -15.67
C HIS A 39 1.55 -11.31 -14.45
N LEU A 40 2.78 -11.82 -14.33
CA LEU A 40 3.71 -11.44 -13.26
C LEU A 40 4.03 -9.94 -13.31
N LYS A 41 4.27 -9.38 -14.50
CA LYS A 41 4.46 -7.94 -14.68
C LYS A 41 3.21 -7.17 -14.27
N THR A 42 2.02 -7.64 -14.61
CA THR A 42 0.76 -6.99 -14.22
C THR A 42 0.56 -7.01 -12.70
N VAL A 43 0.84 -8.13 -12.02
CA VAL A 43 0.82 -8.22 -10.55
C VAL A 43 1.80 -7.23 -9.92
N TYR A 44 3.04 -7.18 -10.42
CA TYR A 44 4.03 -6.21 -9.97
C TYR A 44 3.56 -4.77 -10.17
N LEU A 45 2.98 -4.44 -11.33
CA LEU A 45 2.49 -3.10 -11.61
C LEU A 45 1.28 -2.72 -10.74
N PHE A 46 0.48 -3.67 -10.26
CA PHE A 46 -0.54 -3.37 -9.26
C PHE A 46 0.07 -2.90 -7.93
N THR A 47 1.13 -3.55 -7.47
CA THR A 47 1.66 -3.38 -6.10
C THR A 47 2.93 -2.51 -6.02
N LYS A 48 3.52 -2.11 -7.15
CA LYS A 48 4.81 -1.41 -7.24
C LYS A 48 4.92 -0.19 -6.32
N SER A 49 3.90 0.67 -6.28
CA SER A 49 3.91 1.88 -5.43
C SER A 49 3.87 1.53 -3.94
N ASP A 50 3.25 0.41 -3.60
CA ASP A 50 2.82 0.10 -2.26
C ASP A 50 3.78 -0.83 -1.51
N PHE A 51 4.80 -1.34 -2.21
CA PHE A 51 5.85 -2.14 -1.59
C PHE A 51 6.58 -1.36 -0.48
N LYS A 52 6.91 -0.09 -0.73
CA LYS A 52 7.60 0.77 0.24
C LYS A 52 6.68 1.34 1.33
N THR A 53 5.38 1.48 1.05
CA THR A 53 4.41 2.06 2.00
C THR A 53 3.79 1.02 2.93
N ILE A 54 3.68 -0.23 2.47
CA ILE A 54 2.99 -1.32 3.19
C ILE A 54 3.94 -2.48 3.47
N VAL A 55 4.47 -3.13 2.43
CA VAL A 55 5.21 -4.39 2.61
C VAL A 55 6.45 -4.20 3.48
N LEU A 56 7.28 -3.20 3.17
CA LEU A 56 8.49 -2.92 3.93
C LEU A 56 8.17 -2.53 5.39
N PRO A 57 7.31 -1.54 5.69
CA PRO A 57 6.99 -1.20 7.08
C PRO A 57 6.36 -2.36 7.87
N GLN A 58 5.48 -3.15 7.26
CA GLN A 58 4.86 -4.29 7.94
C GLN A 58 5.81 -5.48 8.11
N MET A 59 6.80 -5.63 7.22
CA MET A 59 7.93 -6.54 7.43
C MET A 59 8.76 -6.10 8.64
N LEU A 60 9.03 -4.80 8.80
CA LEU A 60 9.74 -4.27 9.98
C LEU A 60 8.94 -4.49 11.27
N PHE A 61 7.62 -4.27 11.23
CA PHE A 61 6.73 -4.62 12.35
C PHE A 61 6.81 -6.11 12.69
N ALA A 62 6.78 -7.00 11.69
CA ALA A 62 6.91 -8.45 11.88
C ALA A 62 8.26 -8.82 12.50
N VAL A 63 9.36 -8.22 12.04
CA VAL A 63 10.69 -8.38 12.66
C VAL A 63 10.64 -7.99 14.13
N SER A 64 10.06 -6.84 14.47
CA SER A 64 9.97 -6.41 15.86
C SER A 64 9.09 -7.30 16.71
N SER A 65 7.97 -7.77 16.17
CA SER A 65 7.12 -8.76 16.84
C SER A 65 7.92 -10.03 17.14
N ILE A 66 8.66 -10.61 16.17
CA ILE A 66 9.47 -11.81 16.38
C ILE A 66 10.54 -11.56 17.46
N LEU A 67 11.34 -10.49 17.32
CA LEU A 67 12.44 -10.19 18.22
C LEU A 67 12.00 -9.91 19.66
N THR A 68 10.73 -9.58 19.86
CA THR A 68 10.15 -9.26 21.17
C THR A 68 9.09 -10.26 21.64
N ASN A 69 9.05 -11.45 21.02
CA ASN A 69 8.09 -12.51 21.31
C ASN A 69 6.62 -12.03 21.32
N GLY A 70 6.24 -11.28 20.29
CA GLY A 70 4.94 -10.62 20.17
C GLY A 70 4.78 -9.40 21.08
N PHE A 71 5.85 -8.63 21.29
CA PHE A 71 5.90 -7.46 22.18
C PHE A 71 5.68 -7.77 23.67
N ARG A 72 6.01 -9.00 24.09
CA ARG A 72 5.83 -9.48 25.47
C ARG A 72 7.14 -9.56 26.25
N ASP A 73 8.25 -9.81 25.56
CA ASP A 73 9.59 -9.90 26.15
C ASP A 73 10.55 -8.98 25.38
N HIS A 74 11.19 -8.06 26.08
CA HIS A 74 12.14 -7.10 25.50
C HIS A 74 13.59 -7.37 25.91
N ASN A 75 13.82 -8.41 26.71
CA ASN A 75 15.13 -8.72 27.29
C ASN A 75 15.73 -9.97 26.67
N THR A 76 14.88 -10.90 26.21
CA THR A 76 15.32 -12.22 25.71
C THR A 76 14.92 -12.39 24.25
N PRO A 77 15.74 -11.95 23.27
CA PRO A 77 15.43 -12.20 21.86
C PRO A 77 15.43 -13.71 21.56
N PRO A 78 14.56 -14.19 20.66
CA PRO A 78 14.58 -15.58 20.25
C PRO A 78 15.86 -15.89 19.47
N PRO A 79 16.31 -17.17 19.44
CA PRO A 79 17.38 -17.60 18.54
C PRO A 79 17.06 -17.24 17.09
N LEU A 80 18.04 -16.77 16.32
CA LEU A 80 17.84 -16.42 14.90
C LEU A 80 17.98 -17.65 13.99
N THR A 81 17.02 -18.56 14.08
CA THR A 81 17.00 -19.80 13.28
C THR A 81 15.96 -19.74 12.16
N LEU A 82 16.02 -20.70 11.24
CA LEU A 82 15.04 -20.85 10.17
C LEU A 82 13.60 -20.95 10.71
N THR A 83 13.38 -21.69 11.79
CA THR A 83 12.04 -21.96 12.33
C THR A 83 11.51 -20.82 13.19
N THR A 84 12.37 -20.17 13.97
CA THR A 84 11.99 -19.13 14.94
C THR A 84 11.97 -17.72 14.33
N PHE A 85 12.75 -17.46 13.28
CA PHE A 85 12.85 -16.13 12.67
C PHE A 85 12.38 -16.11 11.20
N PHE A 86 13.05 -16.85 10.33
CA PHE A 86 12.81 -16.71 8.88
C PHE A 86 11.45 -17.24 8.44
N LYS A 87 11.02 -18.40 8.92
CA LYS A 87 9.71 -18.98 8.58
C LYS A 87 8.53 -18.07 8.97
N PRO A 88 8.38 -17.60 10.22
CA PRO A 88 7.29 -16.69 10.58
C PRO A 88 7.38 -15.34 9.85
N LEU A 89 8.59 -14.82 9.60
CA LEU A 89 8.77 -13.57 8.84
C LEU A 89 8.30 -13.73 7.39
N ILE A 90 8.75 -14.77 6.68
CA ILE A 90 8.36 -15.05 5.30
C ILE A 90 6.84 -15.26 5.23
N HIS A 91 6.27 -16.01 6.17
CA HIS A 91 4.82 -16.25 6.23
C HIS A 91 4.05 -14.92 6.41
N ALA A 92 4.46 -14.08 7.36
CA ALA A 92 3.84 -12.78 7.59
C ALA A 92 3.94 -11.88 6.34
N VAL A 93 5.10 -11.83 5.68
CA VAL A 93 5.30 -11.04 4.45
C VAL A 93 4.43 -11.53 3.30
N ILE A 94 4.31 -12.86 3.09
CA ILE A 94 3.42 -13.43 2.08
C ILE A 94 1.95 -13.06 2.38
N TRP A 95 1.53 -13.15 3.66
CA TRP A 95 0.19 -12.76 4.07
C TRP A 95 -0.08 -11.27 3.84
N VAL A 96 0.84 -10.39 4.21
CA VAL A 96 0.75 -8.95 3.97
C VAL A 96 0.65 -8.67 2.47
N TYR A 97 1.53 -9.27 1.66
CA TYR A 97 1.55 -9.06 0.21
C TYR A 97 0.25 -9.55 -0.46
N ALA A 98 -0.28 -10.70 -0.05
CA ALA A 98 -1.51 -11.25 -0.61
C ALA A 98 -2.74 -10.36 -0.32
N ASN A 99 -2.84 -9.83 0.91
CA ASN A 99 -3.88 -8.87 1.28
C ASN A 99 -3.68 -7.51 0.56
N LEU A 100 -2.44 -7.01 0.49
CA LEU A 100 -2.12 -5.81 -0.29
C LEU A 100 -2.54 -5.95 -1.75
N PHE A 101 -2.33 -7.13 -2.36
CA PHE A 101 -2.73 -7.36 -3.73
C PHE A 101 -4.25 -7.19 -3.92
N LEU A 102 -5.08 -7.74 -3.02
CA LEU A 102 -6.53 -7.50 -3.04
C LEU A 102 -6.86 -6.01 -2.92
N GLN A 103 -6.22 -5.30 -1.99
CA GLN A 103 -6.43 -3.86 -1.84
C GLN A 103 -6.06 -3.10 -3.10
N SER A 104 -4.97 -3.47 -3.78
CA SER A 104 -4.52 -2.82 -5.01
C SER A 104 -5.51 -3.04 -6.16
N LEU A 105 -6.07 -4.26 -6.29
CA LEU A 105 -7.15 -4.55 -7.25
C LEU A 105 -8.38 -3.68 -6.96
N ALA A 106 -8.84 -3.63 -5.71
CA ALA A 106 -10.00 -2.86 -5.31
C ALA A 106 -9.79 -1.34 -5.48
N ASN A 107 -8.60 -0.84 -5.14
CA ASN A 107 -8.28 0.58 -5.20
C ASN A 107 -8.15 1.10 -6.63
N GLN A 108 -7.72 0.28 -7.59
CA GLN A 108 -7.45 0.74 -8.96
C GLN A 108 -8.61 0.50 -9.93
N ARG A 109 -9.57 -0.37 -9.60
CA ARG A 109 -10.59 -0.82 -10.57
C ARG A 109 -11.69 0.19 -10.92
N LEU A 110 -12.01 1.13 -10.03
CA LEU A 110 -13.17 2.02 -10.19
C LEU A 110 -12.88 3.14 -11.20
N PRO A 111 -13.89 3.66 -11.94
CA PRO A 111 -13.68 4.70 -12.94
C PRO A 111 -12.92 5.92 -12.41
N GLY A 112 -13.30 6.44 -11.23
CA GLY A 112 -12.60 7.56 -10.60
C GLY A 112 -11.15 7.24 -10.23
N SER A 113 -10.86 6.01 -9.83
CA SER A 113 -9.48 5.56 -9.60
C SER A 113 -8.66 5.50 -10.87
N ILE A 114 -9.27 5.08 -11.99
CA ILE A 114 -8.58 5.04 -13.29
C ILE A 114 -8.26 6.47 -13.75
N THR A 115 -9.16 7.43 -13.56
CA THR A 115 -8.92 8.85 -13.85
C THR A 115 -7.78 9.43 -13.01
N GLU A 116 -7.80 9.17 -11.69
CA GLU A 116 -6.73 9.56 -10.77
C GLU A 116 -5.39 8.96 -11.18
N ASP A 117 -5.35 7.64 -11.40
CA ASP A 117 -4.12 6.93 -11.73
C ASP A 117 -3.61 7.27 -13.13
N ALA A 118 -4.47 7.62 -14.09
CA ALA A 118 -4.02 8.11 -15.39
C ALA A 118 -3.21 9.42 -15.26
N ALA A 119 -3.56 10.28 -14.30
CA ALA A 119 -2.84 11.51 -14.02
C ALA A 119 -1.56 11.26 -13.21
N ASN A 120 -1.64 10.53 -12.11
CA ASN A 120 -0.52 10.38 -11.17
C ASN A 120 0.43 9.22 -11.54
N LYS A 121 -0.13 8.10 -12.01
CA LYS A 121 0.55 6.79 -12.12
C LYS A 121 0.15 6.08 -13.43
N PRO A 122 0.35 6.70 -14.62
CA PRO A 122 -0.16 6.17 -15.90
C PRO A 122 0.37 4.78 -16.27
N TRP A 123 1.47 4.37 -15.64
CA TRP A 123 2.07 3.03 -15.78
C TRP A 123 1.28 1.91 -15.08
N ARG A 124 0.28 2.23 -14.23
CA ARG A 124 -0.55 1.23 -13.54
C ARG A 124 -1.35 0.37 -14.53
N PRO A 125 -1.75 -0.86 -14.16
CA PRO A 125 -2.32 -1.81 -15.11
C PRO A 125 -3.58 -1.34 -15.83
N LEU A 126 -4.50 -0.65 -15.14
CA LEU A 126 -5.74 -0.17 -15.74
C LEU A 126 -5.55 1.05 -16.64
N PRO A 127 -4.92 2.16 -16.21
CA PRO A 127 -4.71 3.32 -17.08
C PRO A 127 -3.84 2.99 -18.30
N SER A 128 -2.90 2.05 -18.19
CA SER A 128 -2.08 1.57 -19.32
C SER A 128 -2.77 0.55 -20.22
N GLY A 129 -4.03 0.17 -19.94
CA GLY A 129 -4.79 -0.77 -20.76
C GLY A 129 -4.28 -2.22 -20.73
N ARG A 130 -3.53 -2.62 -19.70
CA ARG A 130 -3.06 -4.02 -19.52
C ARG A 130 -4.17 -4.95 -19.05
N ILE A 131 -5.13 -4.43 -18.30
CA ILE A 131 -6.24 -5.21 -17.75
C ILE A 131 -7.47 -4.32 -17.62
N THR A 132 -8.66 -4.88 -17.83
CA THR A 132 -9.92 -4.13 -17.69
C THR A 132 -10.40 -4.09 -16.23
N SER A 133 -11.29 -3.15 -15.93
CA SER A 133 -11.96 -3.07 -14.63
C SER A 133 -12.72 -4.37 -14.30
N ASP A 134 -13.42 -4.95 -15.29
CA ASP A 134 -14.16 -6.19 -15.09
C ASP A 134 -13.24 -7.38 -14.83
N GLN A 135 -12.14 -7.54 -15.58
CA GLN A 135 -11.14 -8.57 -15.31
C GLN A 135 -10.55 -8.43 -13.90
N THR A 136 -10.26 -7.19 -13.48
CA THR A 136 -9.75 -6.88 -12.13
C THR A 136 -10.76 -7.29 -11.05
N ARG A 137 -12.05 -7.00 -11.28
CA ARG A 137 -13.15 -7.44 -10.39
C ARG A 137 -13.27 -8.96 -10.33
N GLN A 138 -13.17 -9.68 -11.46
CA GLN A 138 -13.23 -11.14 -11.47
C GLN A 138 -12.08 -11.76 -10.68
N ILE A 139 -10.86 -11.23 -10.81
CA ILE A 139 -9.72 -11.66 -9.98
C ILE A 139 -10.04 -11.47 -8.49
N ALA A 140 -10.58 -10.31 -8.10
CA ALA A 140 -10.94 -10.04 -6.72
C ALA A 140 -12.01 -11.02 -6.18
N LEU A 141 -13.00 -11.40 -6.99
CA LEU A 141 -14.04 -12.37 -6.61
C LEU A 141 -13.47 -13.75 -6.23
N HIS A 142 -12.41 -14.20 -6.92
CA HIS A 142 -11.72 -15.44 -6.58
C HIS A 142 -10.70 -15.27 -5.46
N LEU A 143 -10.07 -14.09 -5.38
CA LEU A 143 -9.03 -13.82 -4.39
C LEU A 143 -9.60 -13.68 -2.98
N VAL A 144 -10.79 -13.08 -2.80
CA VAL A 144 -11.44 -12.93 -1.49
C VAL A 144 -11.59 -14.27 -0.74
N PRO A 145 -12.27 -15.30 -1.28
CA PRO A 145 -12.38 -16.58 -0.59
C PRO A 145 -11.03 -17.27 -0.39
N ALA A 146 -10.10 -17.16 -1.36
CA ALA A 146 -8.75 -17.69 -1.21
C ALA A 146 -8.00 -17.04 -0.04
N LEU A 147 -8.12 -15.73 0.13
CA LEU A 147 -7.54 -14.99 1.25
C LEU A 147 -8.20 -15.38 2.58
N MET A 148 -9.51 -15.60 2.63
CA MET A 148 -10.17 -16.07 3.86
C MET A 148 -9.64 -17.44 4.31
N ILE A 149 -9.46 -18.37 3.36
CA ILE A 149 -8.85 -19.69 3.62
C ILE A 149 -7.40 -19.51 4.08
N PHE A 150 -6.63 -18.68 3.38
CA PHE A 150 -5.23 -18.44 3.72
C PHE A 150 -5.07 -17.76 5.09
N GLY A 151 -5.95 -16.81 5.41
CA GLY A 151 -6.03 -16.17 6.72
C GLY A 151 -6.36 -17.16 7.83
N ALA A 152 -7.32 -18.06 7.61
CA ALA A 152 -7.62 -19.16 8.55
C ALA A 152 -6.41 -20.07 8.77
N TYR A 153 -5.77 -20.52 7.69
CA TYR A 153 -4.55 -21.34 7.76
C TYR A 153 -3.40 -20.63 8.49
N SER A 154 -3.31 -19.31 8.33
CA SER A 154 -2.27 -18.49 8.95
C SER A 154 -2.55 -18.11 10.41
N GLY A 155 -3.71 -18.49 10.97
CA GLY A 155 -4.14 -18.04 12.30
C GLY A 155 -4.55 -16.56 12.36
N ALA A 156 -4.77 -15.92 11.21
CA ALA A 156 -5.06 -14.50 11.03
C ALA A 156 -6.44 -14.25 10.38
N TYR A 157 -7.42 -15.14 10.62
CA TYR A 157 -8.74 -15.09 10.00
C TYR A 157 -9.50 -13.78 10.30
N ARG A 158 -9.45 -13.33 11.57
CA ARG A 158 -10.15 -12.12 12.01
C ARG A 158 -9.56 -10.89 11.33
N GLU A 159 -8.24 -10.86 11.25
CA GLU A 159 -7.44 -9.80 10.65
C GLU A 159 -7.68 -9.72 9.14
N THR A 160 -7.71 -10.86 8.44
CA THR A 160 -8.08 -10.92 7.02
C THR A 160 -9.50 -10.45 6.78
N THR A 161 -10.46 -10.90 7.60
CA THR A 161 -11.87 -10.51 7.46
C THR A 161 -12.04 -9.01 7.66
N SER A 162 -11.47 -8.45 8.73
CA SER A 162 -11.51 -7.01 9.00
C SER A 162 -10.85 -6.20 7.90
N PHE A 163 -9.69 -6.65 7.39
CA PHE A 163 -9.01 -5.97 6.29
C PHE A 163 -9.88 -5.93 5.03
N ILE A 164 -10.50 -7.05 4.64
CA ILE A 164 -11.42 -7.11 3.50
C ILE A 164 -12.59 -6.15 3.69
N SER A 165 -13.18 -6.09 4.90
CA SER A 165 -14.23 -5.13 5.23
C SER A 165 -13.77 -3.68 5.06
N PHE A 166 -12.57 -3.33 5.53
CA PHE A 166 -12.05 -1.97 5.39
C PHE A 166 -11.68 -1.62 3.94
N VAL A 167 -11.18 -2.58 3.15
CA VAL A 167 -10.94 -2.39 1.71
C VAL A 167 -12.26 -2.10 0.99
N TRP A 168 -13.33 -2.84 1.32
CA TRP A 168 -14.66 -2.60 0.79
C TRP A 168 -15.22 -1.24 1.23
N MET A 169 -15.10 -0.88 2.51
CA MET A 169 -15.51 0.44 3.02
C MET A 169 -14.77 1.58 2.32
N TYR A 170 -13.45 1.47 2.16
CA TYR A 170 -12.62 2.51 1.54
C TYR A 170 -12.99 2.77 0.07
N ASN A 171 -13.24 1.69 -0.68
CA ASN A 171 -13.41 1.74 -2.13
C ASN A 171 -14.88 1.72 -2.56
N ASP A 172 -15.60 0.64 -2.22
CA ASP A 172 -16.95 0.37 -2.72
C ASP A 172 -18.03 1.23 -2.03
N LEU A 173 -17.85 1.52 -0.73
CA LEU A 173 -18.69 2.50 -0.03
C LEU A 173 -18.18 3.93 -0.16
N ASP A 174 -17.09 4.13 -0.91
CA ASP A 174 -16.49 5.42 -1.21
C ASP A 174 -16.11 6.27 0.03
N ALA A 175 -15.80 5.62 1.17
CA ALA A 175 -15.39 6.31 2.39
C ALA A 175 -14.12 7.16 2.16
N SER A 176 -13.28 6.76 1.21
CA SER A 176 -12.08 7.51 0.81
C SER A 176 -12.37 8.89 0.18
N ASN A 177 -13.57 9.12 -0.35
CA ASN A 177 -14.01 10.41 -0.90
C ASN A 177 -15.03 11.13 0.00
N ALA A 178 -15.64 10.44 0.97
CA ALA A 178 -16.66 11.00 1.85
C ALA A 178 -16.16 12.23 2.65
N SER A 179 -14.95 12.13 3.24
CA SER A 179 -14.27 13.24 3.92
C SER A 179 -12.80 12.91 4.16
N ILE A 180 -12.01 13.93 4.50
CA ILE A 180 -10.61 13.74 4.95
C ILE A 180 -10.52 12.79 6.15
N TRP A 181 -11.50 12.82 7.06
CA TRP A 181 -11.52 12.00 8.27
C TRP A 181 -11.76 10.54 7.94
N TRP A 182 -12.78 10.25 7.13
CA TRP A 182 -13.08 8.89 6.70
C TRP A 182 -11.93 8.26 5.91
N ARG A 183 -11.26 9.03 5.04
CA ARG A 183 -10.05 8.60 4.34
C ARG A 183 -8.94 8.22 5.31
N ASN A 184 -8.61 9.10 6.26
CA ASN A 184 -7.53 8.83 7.21
C ASN A 184 -7.86 7.67 8.16
N VAL A 185 -9.12 7.58 8.64
CA VAL A 185 -9.59 6.49 9.50
C VAL A 185 -9.51 5.15 8.79
N THR A 186 -10.02 5.06 7.55
CA THR A 186 -9.99 3.80 6.80
C THR A 186 -8.57 3.38 6.40
N ASN A 187 -7.69 4.34 6.08
CA ASN A 187 -6.26 4.06 5.92
C ASN A 187 -5.64 3.52 7.22
N ALA A 188 -5.84 4.20 8.35
CA ALA A 188 -5.32 3.77 9.65
C ALA A 188 -5.80 2.37 10.02
N LEU A 189 -7.10 2.09 9.86
CA LEU A 189 -7.68 0.76 10.10
C LEU A 189 -7.05 -0.32 9.21
N GLY A 190 -6.81 -0.03 7.93
CA GLY A 190 -6.10 -0.93 7.02
C GLY A 190 -4.68 -1.24 7.50
N TYR A 191 -3.91 -0.22 7.86
CA TYR A 191 -2.56 -0.38 8.43
C TYR A 191 -2.59 -1.17 9.75
N MET A 192 -3.53 -0.88 10.64
CA MET A 192 -3.70 -1.59 11.91
C MET A 192 -4.01 -3.08 11.69
N THR A 193 -4.84 -3.42 10.71
CA THR A 193 -5.12 -4.83 10.38
C THR A 193 -3.92 -5.55 9.77
N PHE A 194 -3.07 -4.86 9.00
CA PHE A 194 -1.81 -5.46 8.57
C PHE A 194 -0.90 -5.79 9.75
N SER A 195 -0.74 -4.85 10.68
CA SER A 195 0.07 -5.05 11.89
C SER A 195 -0.52 -6.14 12.80
N ALA A 196 -1.84 -6.17 12.96
CA ALA A 196 -2.52 -7.22 13.72
C ALA A 196 -2.33 -8.61 13.09
N GLY A 197 -2.43 -8.72 11.75
CA GLY A 197 -2.20 -9.98 11.04
C GLY A 197 -0.76 -10.45 11.14
N ALA A 198 0.19 -9.53 11.00
CA ALA A 198 1.61 -9.81 11.21
C ALA A 198 1.87 -10.29 12.65
N LEU A 199 1.28 -9.65 13.66
CA LEU A 199 1.37 -10.09 15.06
C LEU A 199 0.73 -11.47 15.26
N ALA A 200 -0.44 -11.74 14.67
CA ALA A 200 -1.10 -13.04 14.76
C ALA A 200 -0.22 -14.19 14.26
N ILE A 201 0.49 -13.96 13.14
CA ILE A 201 1.37 -14.95 12.50
C ILE A 201 2.69 -15.11 13.27
N THR A 202 3.27 -14.01 13.74
CA THR A 202 4.63 -14.02 14.34
C THR A 202 4.64 -14.24 15.84
N GLY A 203 3.61 -13.76 16.55
CA GLY A 203 3.49 -13.79 18.02
C GLY A 203 2.31 -14.60 18.53
N GLY A 204 1.61 -15.32 17.65
CA GLY A 204 0.43 -16.13 17.96
C GLY A 204 -0.87 -15.31 18.06
N ARG A 205 -1.98 -16.01 18.35
CA ARG A 205 -3.34 -15.42 18.38
C ARG A 205 -3.36 -14.11 19.19
N VAL A 206 -3.89 -13.05 18.57
CA VAL A 206 -4.00 -11.74 19.21
C VAL A 206 -5.20 -11.69 20.15
N GLU A 207 -4.93 -11.43 21.42
CA GLU A 207 -5.93 -11.07 22.42
C GLU A 207 -6.14 -9.56 22.39
N TYR A 208 -7.31 -9.12 21.91
CA TYR A 208 -7.64 -7.71 21.69
C TYR A 208 -8.10 -7.04 22.99
N VAL A 209 -7.17 -6.89 23.92
CA VAL A 209 -7.37 -6.22 25.21
C VAL A 209 -6.31 -5.14 25.41
N LEU A 210 -6.64 -4.06 26.13
CA LEU A 210 -5.72 -2.93 26.32
C LEU A 210 -4.48 -3.29 27.15
N SER A 211 -4.52 -4.36 27.95
CA SER A 211 -3.35 -4.87 28.68
C SER A 211 -2.33 -5.57 27.78
N ASN A 212 -2.69 -5.89 26.53
CA ASN A 212 -1.78 -6.49 25.58
C ASN A 212 -0.92 -5.40 24.92
N THR A 213 0.37 -5.38 25.23
CA THR A 213 1.34 -4.42 24.68
C THR A 213 1.34 -4.38 23.15
N GLY A 214 1.16 -5.53 22.49
CA GLY A 214 1.06 -5.60 21.03
C GLY A 214 -0.17 -4.88 20.47
N VAL A 215 -1.29 -4.93 21.19
CA VAL A 215 -2.52 -4.20 20.83
C VAL A 215 -2.35 -2.70 21.07
N MET A 216 -1.75 -2.31 22.20
CA MET A 216 -1.35 -0.92 22.44
C MET A 216 -0.46 -0.40 21.32
N TRP A 217 0.50 -1.21 20.89
CA TRP A 217 1.42 -0.86 19.82
C TRP A 217 0.72 -0.68 18.46
N ILE A 218 -0.23 -1.55 18.13
CA ILE A 218 -1.07 -1.42 16.93
C ILE A 218 -1.91 -0.14 17.00
N MET A 219 -2.48 0.21 18.15
CA MET A 219 -3.26 1.45 18.30
C MET A 219 -2.38 2.70 18.16
N MET A 220 -1.19 2.70 18.77
CA MET A 220 -0.26 3.83 18.71
C MET A 220 0.23 4.06 17.28
N THR A 221 0.64 3.00 16.59
CA THR A 221 1.05 3.10 15.17
C THR A 221 -0.14 3.40 14.25
N GLY A 222 -1.33 2.90 14.56
CA GLY A 222 -2.58 3.31 13.91
C GLY A 222 -2.85 4.82 14.05
N ALA A 223 -2.62 5.38 15.24
CA ALA A 223 -2.76 6.82 15.50
C ALA A 223 -1.70 7.65 14.75
N VAL A 224 -0.48 7.15 14.61
CA VAL A 224 0.55 7.74 13.74
C VAL A 224 0.03 7.83 12.31
N ILE A 225 -0.48 6.72 11.75
CA ILE A 225 -1.03 6.70 10.39
C ILE A 225 -2.22 7.67 10.29
N LEU A 226 -3.19 7.58 11.19
CA LEU A 226 -4.39 8.45 11.20
C LEU A 226 -4.05 9.94 11.10
N THR A 227 -2.98 10.37 11.77
CA THR A 227 -2.59 11.77 11.89
C THR A 227 -1.56 12.23 10.87
N THR A 228 -0.92 11.32 10.13
CA THR A 228 0.20 11.66 9.21
C THR A 228 0.09 11.06 7.81
N VAL A 229 -0.89 10.17 7.54
CA VAL A 229 -1.02 9.48 6.25
C VAL A 229 -1.26 10.42 5.08
N HIS A 230 -1.77 11.64 5.33
CA HIS A 230 -1.93 12.67 4.30
C HIS A 230 -0.61 13.15 3.68
N ALA A 231 0.55 12.73 4.20
CA ALA A 231 1.84 12.83 3.52
C ALA A 231 1.81 12.21 2.11
N GLN A 232 1.05 11.13 1.91
CA GLN A 232 0.89 10.48 0.61
C GLN A 232 0.07 11.30 -0.39
N ASP A 233 -0.73 12.25 0.09
CA ASP A 233 -1.62 13.05 -0.75
C ASP A 233 -0.86 14.22 -1.41
N LEU A 234 0.33 14.60 -0.88
CA LEU A 234 1.15 15.68 -1.42
C LEU A 234 1.57 15.44 -2.90
N PRO A 235 2.19 14.31 -3.26
CA PRO A 235 2.54 14.05 -4.66
C PRO A 235 1.33 13.75 -5.56
N ASP A 236 0.16 13.45 -4.98
CA ASP A 236 -1.01 12.94 -5.71
C ASP A 236 -2.08 14.04 -6.00
N VAL A 237 -1.79 15.32 -5.71
CA VAL A 237 -2.73 16.47 -5.83
C VAL A 237 -3.42 16.56 -7.20
N VAL A 238 -2.72 16.29 -8.30
CA VAL A 238 -3.27 16.40 -9.66
C VAL A 238 -4.36 15.36 -9.90
N GLY A 239 -4.06 14.08 -9.66
CA GLY A 239 -5.02 13.00 -9.79
C GLY A 239 -6.13 13.06 -8.74
N ASP A 240 -5.83 13.48 -7.51
CA ASP A 240 -6.84 13.71 -6.47
C ASP A 240 -7.86 14.76 -6.92
N ARG A 241 -7.39 15.87 -7.52
CA ARG A 241 -8.26 16.90 -8.09
C ARG A 241 -9.09 16.35 -9.25
N ALA A 242 -8.49 15.56 -10.14
CA ALA A 242 -9.18 14.98 -11.29
C ALA A 242 -10.31 14.01 -10.88
N ARG A 243 -10.13 13.28 -9.77
CA ARG A 243 -11.15 12.40 -9.18
C ARG A 243 -12.17 13.15 -8.32
N GLY A 244 -11.91 14.40 -7.94
CA GLY A 244 -12.75 15.15 -7.00
C GLY A 244 -12.56 14.74 -5.54
N ARG A 245 -11.38 14.27 -5.17
CA ARG A 245 -11.06 13.87 -3.79
C ARG A 245 -11.00 15.07 -2.84
N LYS A 246 -11.38 14.81 -1.59
CA LYS A 246 -11.18 15.72 -0.46
C LYS A 246 -9.94 15.29 0.31
N THR A 247 -8.76 15.76 -0.11
CA THR A 247 -7.49 15.55 0.61
C THR A 247 -7.06 16.82 1.35
N VAL A 248 -6.20 16.68 2.36
CA VAL A 248 -5.77 17.82 3.18
C VAL A 248 -5.16 18.95 2.33
N PRO A 249 -4.27 18.69 1.35
CA PRO A 249 -3.72 19.74 0.49
C PRO A 249 -4.78 20.46 -0.36
N LEU A 250 -5.83 19.76 -0.79
CA LEU A 250 -6.91 20.33 -1.61
C LEU A 250 -7.94 21.11 -0.79
N VAL A 251 -8.25 20.66 0.43
CA VAL A 251 -9.28 21.26 1.29
C VAL A 251 -8.74 22.41 2.14
N TYR A 252 -7.56 22.24 2.74
CA TYR A 252 -6.98 23.20 3.68
C TYR A 252 -5.72 23.90 3.14
N GLY A 253 -5.25 23.50 1.97
CA GLY A 253 -4.06 24.06 1.34
C GLY A 253 -2.76 23.34 1.74
N ASP A 254 -1.75 23.52 0.90
CA ASP A 254 -0.41 22.92 1.04
C ASP A 254 0.24 23.23 2.40
N GLY A 255 0.17 24.49 2.84
CA GLY A 255 0.78 24.92 4.10
C GLY A 255 0.21 24.18 5.32
N VAL A 256 -1.11 23.99 5.39
CA VAL A 256 -1.76 23.26 6.49
C VAL A 256 -1.39 21.78 6.43
N ALA A 257 -1.38 21.17 5.24
CA ALA A 257 -0.98 19.78 5.06
C ALA A 257 0.45 19.52 5.60
N ARG A 258 1.40 20.40 5.25
CA ARG A 258 2.80 20.31 5.68
C ARG A 258 2.98 20.56 7.17
N TRP A 259 2.34 21.58 7.73
CA TRP A 259 2.47 21.90 9.16
C TRP A 259 1.86 20.81 10.04
N THR A 260 0.68 20.31 9.68
CA THR A 260 0.05 19.20 10.43
C THR A 260 0.87 17.93 10.35
N LEU A 261 1.47 17.62 9.19
CA LEU A 261 2.40 16.51 9.03
C LEU A 261 3.66 16.70 9.90
N ALA A 262 4.26 17.88 9.88
CA ALA A 262 5.45 18.20 10.67
C ALA A 262 5.19 18.09 12.19
N VAL A 263 4.07 18.65 12.66
CA VAL A 263 3.65 18.58 14.07
C VAL A 263 3.39 17.14 14.48
N GLY A 264 2.64 16.39 13.67
CA GLY A 264 2.37 14.97 13.92
C GLY A 264 3.67 14.15 13.98
N ALA A 265 4.57 14.37 13.02
CA ALA A 265 5.85 13.66 12.98
C ALA A 265 6.71 13.96 14.22
N MET A 266 6.79 15.22 14.63
CA MET A 266 7.53 15.61 15.83
C MET A 266 6.92 15.02 17.11
N LEU A 267 5.59 15.12 17.25
CA LEU A 267 4.86 14.56 18.39
C LEU A 267 5.16 13.07 18.57
N TRP A 268 5.01 12.28 17.50
CA TRP A 268 5.23 10.84 17.57
C TRP A 268 6.71 10.47 17.72
N SER A 269 7.63 11.29 17.21
CA SER A 269 9.07 11.14 17.47
C SER A 269 9.47 11.36 18.94
N VAL A 270 8.61 11.97 19.75
CA VAL A 270 8.77 12.10 21.22
C VAL A 270 8.01 11.00 21.94
N VAL A 271 6.74 10.80 21.61
CA VAL A 271 5.81 9.93 22.34
C VAL A 271 6.19 8.45 22.25
N LEU A 272 6.58 7.96 21.05
CA LEU A 272 6.83 6.52 20.87
C LEU A 272 8.11 6.04 21.58
N PRO A 273 9.25 6.76 21.55
CA PRO A 273 10.42 6.41 22.36
C PRO A 273 10.13 6.39 23.87
N MET A 274 9.31 7.33 24.36
CA MET A 274 8.88 7.36 25.76
C MET A 274 8.02 6.15 26.12
N PHE A 275 7.07 5.79 25.26
CA PHE A 275 6.24 4.59 25.44
C PHE A 275 7.09 3.31 25.56
N TRP A 276 8.11 3.18 24.71
CA TRP A 276 9.02 2.03 24.78
C TRP A 276 10.08 2.14 25.87
N GLY A 277 10.29 3.32 26.46
CA GLY A 277 11.32 3.54 27.47
C GLY A 277 12.73 3.35 26.90
N LEU A 278 13.00 3.91 25.72
CA LEU A 278 14.33 3.86 25.10
C LEU A 278 15.35 4.70 25.89
N SER A 279 16.64 4.45 25.70
CA SER A 279 17.72 5.27 26.26
C SER A 279 17.74 6.67 25.63
N TRP A 280 18.60 7.55 26.16
CA TRP A 280 18.81 8.88 25.57
C TRP A 280 19.32 8.79 24.11
N ALA A 281 20.09 7.75 23.78
CA ALA A 281 20.61 7.54 22.43
C ALA A 281 19.48 7.13 21.47
N GLY A 282 18.57 6.25 21.90
CA GLY A 282 17.37 5.89 21.15
C GLY A 282 16.44 7.10 20.95
N HIS A 283 16.24 7.93 21.98
CA HIS A 283 15.50 9.18 21.84
C HIS A 283 16.16 10.12 20.82
N ALA A 284 17.48 10.35 20.92
CA ALA A 284 18.20 11.21 20.00
C ALA A 284 18.11 10.73 18.54
N LEU A 285 18.18 9.41 18.32
CA LEU A 285 18.02 8.80 16.99
C LEU A 285 16.63 9.10 16.40
N VAL A 286 15.56 8.81 17.15
CA VAL A 286 14.18 8.97 16.67
C VAL A 286 13.80 10.45 16.50
N LEU A 287 14.28 11.32 17.38
CA LEU A 287 14.15 12.77 17.25
C LEU A 287 14.93 13.30 16.05
N GLY A 288 16.14 12.81 15.79
CA GLY A 288 16.94 13.20 14.63
C GLY A 288 16.23 12.88 13.31
N ILE A 289 15.64 11.69 13.19
CA ILE A 289 14.84 11.30 12.02
C ILE A 289 13.55 12.14 11.96
N GLY A 290 12.91 12.41 13.09
CA GLY A 290 11.74 13.30 13.21
C GLY A 290 12.03 14.73 12.74
N LEU A 291 13.17 15.29 13.13
CA LEU A 291 13.63 16.60 12.65
C LEU A 291 13.92 16.57 11.16
N PHE A 292 14.52 15.48 10.65
CA PHE A 292 14.81 15.34 9.22
C PHE A 292 13.52 15.36 8.37
N ILE A 293 12.46 14.65 8.79
CA ILE A 293 11.16 14.72 8.10
C ILE A 293 10.52 16.09 8.22
N VAL A 294 10.56 16.75 9.38
CA VAL A 294 10.02 18.10 9.57
C VAL A 294 10.71 19.10 8.63
N CYS A 295 12.04 19.11 8.65
CA CYS A 295 12.86 19.94 7.79
C CYS A 295 12.58 19.68 6.31
N GLY A 296 12.56 18.41 5.90
CA GLY A 296 12.23 18.00 4.54
C GLY A 296 10.84 18.49 4.11
N THR A 297 9.84 18.31 4.97
CA THR A 297 8.44 18.67 4.69
C THR A 297 8.26 20.19 4.54
N LEU A 298 8.94 20.99 5.37
CA LEU A 298 8.74 22.45 5.40
C LEU A 298 9.58 23.21 4.38
N TRP A 299 10.79 22.71 4.03
CA TRP A 299 11.69 23.36 3.07
C TRP A 299 11.48 22.93 1.63
N ARG A 300 11.09 21.67 1.39
CA ARG A 300 10.86 21.15 0.05
C ARG A 300 9.44 21.45 -0.38
N ARG A 301 9.25 22.25 -1.44
CA ARG A 301 7.92 22.79 -1.83
C ARG A 301 7.59 22.63 -3.31
N THR A 302 8.37 21.87 -4.06
CA THR A 302 8.09 21.55 -5.45
C THR A 302 7.29 20.25 -5.57
N VAL A 303 6.70 19.98 -6.74
CA VAL A 303 5.96 18.73 -6.96
C VAL A 303 6.90 17.51 -6.90
N ASP A 304 8.10 17.61 -7.47
CA ASP A 304 9.09 16.52 -7.42
C ASP A 304 9.57 16.25 -5.98
N ASP A 305 9.67 17.32 -5.20
CA ASP A 305 9.98 17.27 -3.78
C ASP A 305 8.92 16.54 -2.94
N ASP A 306 7.64 16.58 -3.33
CA ASP A 306 6.58 15.93 -2.59
C ASP A 306 6.69 14.41 -2.63
N GLU A 307 7.20 13.86 -3.73
CA GLU A 307 7.52 12.43 -3.79
C GLU A 307 8.67 12.08 -2.84
N VAL A 308 9.63 13.00 -2.66
CA VAL A 308 10.74 12.84 -1.69
C VAL A 308 10.21 12.90 -0.26
N VAL A 309 9.37 13.89 0.07
CA VAL A 309 8.74 14.01 1.39
C VAL A 309 7.97 12.75 1.75
N TRP A 310 7.17 12.23 0.82
CA TRP A 310 6.45 10.98 1.01
C TRP A 310 7.38 9.78 1.24
N LYS A 311 8.48 9.66 0.48
CA LYS A 311 9.49 8.60 0.70
C LYS A 311 10.16 8.70 2.07
N ILE A 312 10.49 9.92 2.51
CA ILE A 312 11.05 10.17 3.85
C ILE A 312 10.02 9.79 4.93
N TRP A 313 8.75 10.13 4.75
CA TRP A 313 7.67 9.70 5.65
C TRP A 313 7.54 8.18 5.72
N CYS A 314 7.62 7.47 4.60
CA CYS A 314 7.61 5.99 4.59
C CYS A 314 8.77 5.41 5.40
N ALA A 315 9.97 5.97 5.24
CA ALA A 315 11.15 5.54 6.00
C ALA A 315 10.98 5.82 7.50
N TRP A 316 10.51 7.01 7.87
CA TRP A 316 10.22 7.39 9.25
C TRP A 316 9.17 6.48 9.89
N ALA A 317 8.04 6.26 9.23
CA ALA A 317 6.99 5.35 9.72
C ALA A 317 7.48 3.90 9.82
N GLY A 318 8.30 3.44 8.86
CA GLY A 318 8.94 2.13 8.91
C GLY A 318 9.89 1.97 10.09
N LEU A 319 10.71 2.99 10.37
CA LEU A 319 11.63 2.99 11.52
C LEU A 319 10.88 2.98 12.86
N MET A 320 9.71 3.63 12.93
CA MET A 320 8.87 3.57 14.12
C MET A 320 8.45 2.14 14.45
N TYR A 321 8.18 1.30 13.47
CA TYR A 321 7.86 -0.11 13.72
C TYR A 321 9.01 -0.89 14.37
N LEU A 322 10.26 -0.43 14.25
CA LEU A 322 11.46 -1.05 14.83
C LEU A 322 11.77 -0.63 16.27
N LEU A 323 11.11 0.39 16.82
CA LEU A 323 11.40 0.86 18.19
C LEU A 323 11.41 -0.23 19.27
N PRO A 324 10.49 -1.22 19.26
CA PRO A 324 10.52 -2.30 20.25
C PRO A 324 11.81 -3.13 20.17
N SER A 325 12.38 -3.27 18.97
CA SER A 325 13.66 -3.98 18.75
C SER A 325 14.87 -3.16 19.14
N LEU A 326 14.82 -1.83 19.01
CA LEU A 326 15.91 -0.96 19.47
C LEU A 326 16.13 -1.10 20.97
N LYS A 327 15.03 -1.24 21.73
CA LYS A 327 15.10 -1.54 23.17
C LYS A 327 15.85 -2.83 23.48
N VAL A 328 15.59 -3.89 22.71
CA VAL A 328 16.30 -5.19 22.83
C VAL A 328 17.80 -5.02 22.59
N LEU A 329 18.18 -4.09 21.71
CA LEU A 329 19.57 -3.77 21.37
C LEU A 329 20.23 -2.78 22.36
N GLY A 330 19.55 -2.41 23.44
CA GLY A 330 20.07 -1.51 24.47
C GLY A 330 20.06 -0.02 24.09
N LEU A 331 19.26 0.36 23.09
CA LEU A 331 19.06 1.75 22.68
C LEU A 331 17.88 2.43 23.34
#